data_AF-A0A1A8CBL2-F1
#
_entry.id   AF-A0A1A8CBL2-F1
#
_cell.length_a   1.000
_cell.length_b   1.000
_cell.length_c   1.000
_cell.angle_alpha   90.00
_cell.angle_beta   90.00
_cell.angle_gamma   90.00
#
_symmetry.space_group_name_H-M   'P 1'
#
loop_
_entity.id
_entity.type
_entity.pdbx_description
1 polymer ?
#
loop_
_entity_poly.entity_id
_entity_poly.type
_entity_poly.pdbx_seq_one_letter_code
_entity_poly.pdbx_strand_id
1 'polypeptide(L)'
;MEWVECSWTRSPQTPLDAQQNLYFWYKPLEQAAECPEYILSGGTRSSCRFTGNSLPEFSDIIFCVNGSSREGPLKATFTSLQIQNHLKPATTDKLHLQTSSDEQLELLWENPVERLPGYCLEWEVEHTQDKPDGTTMLGVIHTTQTTLKLLPTLSEDRNCYK
;
A
#
# COMPACT_ATOMS: atom_id res chain seq x y z
N MET A 1 -8.80 2.10 -5.94
CA MET A 1 -8.48 1.72 -4.55
C MET A 1 -9.48 0.67 -4.17
N GLU A 2 -9.01 -0.47 -3.69
CA GLU A 2 -9.94 -1.49 -3.19
C GLU A 2 -10.48 -1.04 -1.83
N TRP A 3 -9.60 -0.81 -0.86
CA TRP A 3 -9.96 -0.27 0.45
C TRP A 3 -8.79 0.42 1.17
N VAL A 4 -9.11 1.23 2.19
CA VAL A 4 -8.19 1.70 3.25
C VAL A 4 -8.80 1.35 4.57
N GLU A 5 -7.96 0.90 5.50
CA GLU A 5 -8.34 0.87 6.90
C GLU A 5 -7.54 1.91 7.68
N CYS A 6 -8.24 2.78 8.40
CA CYS A 6 -7.65 3.66 9.41
C CYS A 6 -7.98 3.09 10.78
N SER A 7 -6.97 2.61 11.50
CA SER A 7 -7.13 2.04 12.84
C SER A 7 -6.62 2.99 13.92
N TRP A 8 -7.23 2.96 15.10
CA TRP A 8 -6.78 3.71 16.27
C TRP A 8 -6.86 2.85 17.53
N THR A 9 -6.05 3.21 18.51
CA THR A 9 -6.04 2.55 19.81
C THR A 9 -6.66 3.44 20.87
N ARG A 10 -7.38 2.80 21.79
CA ARG A 10 -7.92 3.46 22.97
C ARG A 10 -6.77 3.72 23.95
N SER A 11 -6.71 4.94 24.48
CA SER A 11 -5.78 5.24 25.59
C SER A 11 -6.21 4.46 26.85
N PRO A 12 -5.28 3.94 27.67
CA PRO A 12 -5.61 3.31 28.95
C PRO A 12 -6.42 4.19 29.91
N GLN A 13 -6.35 5.52 29.74
CA GLN A 13 -7.11 6.49 30.54
C GLN A 13 -8.55 6.71 30.04
N THR A 14 -8.93 6.11 28.92
CA THR A 14 -10.27 6.30 28.35
C THR A 14 -11.29 5.52 29.17
N PRO A 15 -12.37 6.15 29.68
CA PRO A 15 -13.43 5.48 30.43
C PRO A 15 -14.00 4.31 29.64
N LEU A 16 -14.30 3.17 30.27
CA LEU A 16 -14.70 1.92 29.58
C LEU A 16 -15.97 2.08 28.73
N ASP A 17 -16.91 2.91 29.19
CA ASP A 17 -18.18 3.21 28.54
C ASP A 17 -18.05 4.19 27.37
N ALA A 18 -16.86 4.76 27.15
CA ALA A 18 -16.67 5.73 26.09
C ALA A 18 -16.77 5.08 24.70
N GLN A 19 -17.41 5.79 23.77
CA GLN A 19 -17.48 5.41 22.36
C GLN A 19 -16.72 6.41 21.51
N GLN A 20 -15.75 5.92 20.73
CA GLN A 20 -14.96 6.74 19.81
C GLN A 20 -15.56 6.74 18.41
N ASN A 21 -15.43 7.87 17.72
CA ASN A 21 -15.91 8.09 16.36
C ASN A 21 -14.78 8.69 15.52
N LEU A 22 -14.73 8.34 14.25
CA LEU A 22 -13.80 8.93 13.29
C LEU A 22 -14.57 9.85 12.35
N TYR A 23 -14.06 11.07 12.22
CA TYR A 23 -14.50 12.06 11.25
C TYR A 23 -13.35 12.44 10.33
N PHE A 24 -13.64 12.82 9.10
CA PHE A 24 -12.65 13.30 8.16
C PHE A 24 -13.16 14.49 7.35
N TRP A 25 -12.25 15.35 6.91
CA TRP A 25 -12.56 16.44 5.99
C TRP A 25 -11.36 16.79 5.12
N TYR A 26 -11.64 17.38 3.96
CA TYR A 26 -10.68 17.86 2.98
C TYR A 26 -11.27 19.08 2.27
N LYS A 27 -10.46 19.87 1.54
CA LYS A 27 -10.90 21.17 0.99
C LYS A 27 -12.25 21.14 0.24
N PRO A 28 -12.49 20.21 -0.70
CA PRO A 28 -13.80 20.11 -1.36
C PRO A 28 -14.98 19.68 -0.48
N LEU A 29 -14.75 19.11 0.71
CA LEU A 29 -15.82 18.82 1.66
C LEU A 29 -16.23 20.12 2.38
N GLU A 30 -17.48 20.54 2.20
CA GLU A 30 -18.05 21.69 2.92
C GLU A 30 -18.16 21.45 4.43
N GLN A 31 -18.27 20.18 4.84
CA GLN A 31 -18.41 19.76 6.23
C GLN A 31 -17.67 18.44 6.48
N ALA A 32 -17.33 18.17 7.74
CA ALA A 32 -16.74 16.88 8.12
C ALA A 32 -17.74 15.73 7.90
N ALA A 33 -17.24 14.62 7.36
CA ALA A 33 -17.98 13.38 7.19
C ALA A 33 -17.58 12.37 8.28
N GLU A 34 -18.53 11.59 8.76
CA GLU A 34 -18.24 10.46 9.65
C GLU A 34 -17.72 9.27 8.85
N CYS A 35 -16.94 8.41 9.50
CA CYS A 35 -16.53 7.10 9.00
C CYS A 35 -17.70 6.35 8.35
N PRO A 36 -17.57 5.92 7.07
CA PRO A 36 -18.65 5.23 6.36
C PRO A 36 -18.86 3.80 6.88
N GLU A 37 -17.83 3.14 7.39
CA GLU A 37 -17.90 1.77 7.87
C GLU A 37 -16.94 1.51 9.04
N TYR A 38 -17.48 1.36 10.24
CA TYR A 38 -16.67 1.02 11.42
C TYR A 38 -16.38 -0.46 11.52
N ILE A 39 -15.14 -0.79 11.89
CA ILE A 39 -14.73 -2.13 12.32
C ILE A 39 -14.63 -2.13 13.85
N LEU A 40 -15.26 -3.14 14.47
CA LEU A 40 -15.30 -3.28 15.92
C LEU A 40 -14.25 -4.28 16.41
N SER A 41 -13.56 -3.93 17.48
CA SER A 41 -12.71 -4.84 18.24
C SER A 41 -13.18 -4.88 19.69
N GLY A 42 -13.52 -6.07 20.20
CA GLY A 42 -14.09 -6.23 21.54
C GLY A 42 -15.38 -5.42 21.76
N GLY A 43 -16.17 -5.20 20.70
CA GLY A 43 -17.41 -4.41 20.75
C GLY A 43 -17.23 -2.89 20.70
N THR A 44 -15.99 -2.38 20.62
CA THR A 44 -15.70 -0.94 20.51
C THR A 44 -15.21 -0.59 19.10
N ARG A 45 -15.56 0.59 18.60
CA ARG A 45 -15.05 1.11 17.32
C ARG A 45 -13.53 1.30 17.40
N SER A 46 -12.78 0.54 16.61
CA SER A 46 -11.31 0.56 16.60
C SER A 46 -10.71 0.88 15.24
N SER A 47 -11.48 0.71 14.17
CA SER A 47 -11.05 1.11 12.83
C SER A 47 -12.20 1.64 11.99
N CYS A 48 -11.83 2.31 10.91
CA CYS A 48 -12.71 2.77 9.86
C CYS A 48 -12.25 2.22 8.51
N ARG A 49 -13.17 1.63 7.74
CA ARG A 49 -12.93 1.16 6.38
C ARG A 49 -13.48 2.16 5.36
N PHE A 50 -12.64 2.52 4.41
CA PHE A 50 -12.94 3.33 3.25
C PHE A 50 -12.85 2.45 2.01
N THR A 51 -13.76 2.59 1.05
CA THR A 51 -13.77 1.80 -0.18
C THR A 51 -13.97 2.70 -1.40
N GLY A 52 -13.47 2.24 -2.56
CA GLY A 52 -13.60 2.98 -3.81
C GLY A 52 -12.92 4.35 -3.78
N ASN A 53 -13.69 5.42 -4.03
CA ASN A 53 -13.19 6.79 -4.16
C ASN A 53 -13.63 7.69 -2.98
N SER A 54 -13.86 7.11 -1.79
CA SER A 54 -14.35 7.87 -0.63
C SER A 54 -13.34 8.89 -0.08
N LEU A 55 -12.06 8.76 -0.44
CA LEU A 55 -10.98 9.67 -0.06
C LEU A 55 -10.29 10.24 -1.31
N PRO A 56 -10.00 11.55 -1.35
CA PRO A 56 -9.32 12.17 -2.48
C PRO A 56 -7.84 11.80 -2.50
N GLU A 57 -7.28 11.67 -3.70
CA GLU A 57 -5.84 11.54 -3.90
C GLU A 57 -5.18 12.92 -3.98
N PHE A 58 -3.89 12.99 -3.64
CA PHE A 58 -3.06 14.21 -3.74
C PHE A 58 -3.64 15.42 -2.99
N SER A 59 -4.39 15.16 -1.92
CA SER A 59 -5.03 16.17 -1.09
C SER A 59 -4.78 15.86 0.38
N ASP A 60 -4.55 16.92 1.17
CA ASP A 60 -4.50 16.78 2.61
C ASP A 60 -5.90 16.48 3.15
N ILE A 61 -6.01 15.35 3.84
CA ILE A 61 -7.22 14.92 4.54
C ILE A 61 -6.91 14.98 6.03
N ILE A 62 -7.74 15.71 6.76
CA ILE A 62 -7.62 15.76 8.21
C ILE A 62 -8.59 14.74 8.78
N PHE A 63 -8.06 13.82 9.56
CA PHE A 63 -8.80 12.82 10.32
C PHE A 63 -8.88 13.26 11.78
N CYS A 64 -10.05 13.10 12.39
CA CYS A 64 -10.31 13.35 13.79
C CYS A 64 -10.91 12.10 14.42
N VAL A 65 -10.26 11.58 15.46
CA VAL A 65 -10.88 10.61 16.36
C VAL A 65 -11.31 11.35 17.62
N ASN A 66 -12.61 11.39 17.88
CA ASN A 66 -13.19 11.96 19.09
C ASN A 66 -14.09 10.92 19.77
N GLY A 67 -14.80 11.32 20.82
CA GLY A 67 -15.78 10.46 21.45
C GLY A 67 -16.41 11.10 22.67
N SER A 68 -17.24 10.34 23.35
CA SER A 68 -17.84 10.75 24.62
C SER A 68 -18.06 9.55 25.54
N SER A 69 -18.10 9.82 26.84
CA SER A 69 -18.52 8.90 27.90
C SER A 69 -19.60 9.58 28.76
N ARG A 70 -20.07 8.88 29.80
CA ARG A 70 -20.97 9.48 30.81
C ARG A 70 -20.35 10.66 31.57
N GLU A 71 -19.02 10.73 31.63
CA GLU A 71 -18.27 11.79 32.32
C GLU A 71 -18.08 13.03 31.43
N GLY A 72 -18.31 12.91 30.13
CA GLY A 72 -18.23 14.02 29.18
C GLY A 72 -17.51 13.65 27.87
N PRO A 73 -17.16 14.65 27.05
CA PRO A 73 -16.46 14.44 25.80
C PRO A 73 -15.01 13.98 26.03
N LEU A 74 -14.54 13.07 25.19
CA LEU A 74 -13.13 12.68 25.14
C LEU A 74 -12.31 13.75 24.42
N LYS A 75 -11.02 13.84 24.77
CA LYS A 75 -10.07 14.65 24.01
C LYS A 75 -9.93 14.10 22.58
N ALA A 76 -10.17 14.96 21.60
CA ALA A 76 -10.02 14.63 20.20
C ALA A 76 -8.53 14.54 19.80
N THR A 77 -8.23 13.59 18.93
CA THR A 77 -6.93 13.42 18.27
C THR A 77 -7.07 13.73 16.79
N PHE A 78 -6.14 14.51 16.25
CA PHE A 78 -6.15 14.93 14.86
C PHE A 78 -4.88 14.46 14.15
N THR A 79 -5.01 14.06 12.89
CA THR A 79 -3.87 13.79 12.00
C THR A 79 -4.20 14.28 10.59
N SER A 80 -3.19 14.76 9.88
CA SER A 80 -3.31 15.17 8.47
C SER A 80 -2.51 14.19 7.63
N LEU A 81 -3.16 13.55 6.67
CA LEU A 81 -2.55 12.54 5.81
C LEU A 81 -2.92 12.79 4.35
N GLN A 82 -2.04 12.38 3.45
CA GLN A 82 -2.32 12.32 2.03
C GLN A 82 -2.36 10.85 1.62
N ILE A 83 -3.54 10.37 1.23
CA ILE A 83 -3.78 8.92 1.21
C ILE A 83 -2.84 8.20 0.25
N GLN A 84 -2.48 8.80 -0.88
CA GLN A 84 -1.62 8.18 -1.90
C GLN A 84 -0.23 7.77 -1.37
N ASN A 85 0.26 8.39 -0.29
CA ASN A 85 1.55 8.06 0.33
C ASN A 85 1.48 6.87 1.31
N HIS A 86 0.28 6.32 1.56
CA HIS A 86 0.04 5.24 2.52
C HIS A 86 -0.53 3.97 1.88
N LEU A 87 -0.66 3.96 0.55
CA LEU A 87 -1.23 2.83 -0.17
C LEU A 87 -0.13 1.98 -0.78
N LYS A 88 -0.30 0.67 -0.66
CA LYS A 88 0.38 -0.29 -1.53
C LYS A 88 -0.53 -0.55 -2.73
N PRO A 89 -0.12 -0.18 -3.96
CA PRO A 89 -0.84 -0.55 -5.18
C PRO A 89 -0.96 -2.07 -5.31
N ALA A 90 -1.94 -2.52 -6.10
CA ALA A 90 -1.98 -3.90 -6.56
C ALA A 90 -0.71 -4.24 -7.36
N THR A 91 -0.34 -5.51 -7.39
CA THR A 91 0.72 -6.01 -8.26
C THR A 91 0.35 -5.81 -9.73
N THR A 92 1.34 -5.73 -10.60
CA THR A 92 1.10 -5.73 -12.04
C THR A 92 0.74 -7.13 -12.53
N ASP A 93 -0.37 -7.23 -13.27
CA ASP A 93 -0.79 -8.49 -13.90
C ASP A 93 -0.17 -8.67 -15.30
N LYS A 94 0.53 -7.64 -15.79
CA LYS A 94 1.08 -7.59 -17.16
C LYS A 94 2.59 -7.48 -17.11
N LEU A 95 3.23 -8.63 -16.99
CA LEU A 95 4.68 -8.80 -17.09
C LEU A 95 5.04 -9.37 -18.46
N HIS A 96 5.91 -8.67 -19.18
CA HIS A 96 6.48 -9.09 -20.44
C HIS A 96 7.94 -9.48 -20.24
N LEU A 97 8.29 -10.67 -20.74
CA LEU A 97 9.64 -11.22 -20.71
C LEU A 97 10.15 -11.28 -22.14
N GLN A 98 11.33 -10.69 -22.38
CA GLN A 98 11.99 -10.71 -23.67
C GLN A 98 13.49 -10.96 -23.48
N THR A 99 14.12 -11.53 -24.50
CA THR A 99 15.59 -11.66 -24.53
C THR A 99 16.14 -10.49 -25.34
N SER A 100 17.03 -9.69 -24.75
CA SER A 100 17.70 -8.62 -25.48
C SER A 100 18.85 -9.17 -26.34
N SER A 101 19.36 -8.34 -27.25
CA SER A 101 20.38 -8.72 -28.24
C SER A 101 21.71 -9.19 -27.65
N ASP A 102 21.92 -9.00 -26.35
CA ASP A 102 23.08 -9.38 -25.55
C ASP A 102 22.81 -10.61 -24.66
N GLU A 103 21.78 -11.42 -24.98
CA GLU A 103 21.35 -12.60 -24.23
C GLU A 103 20.91 -12.30 -22.79
N GLN A 104 20.67 -11.03 -22.44
CA GLN A 104 20.10 -10.66 -21.14
C GLN A 104 18.58 -10.87 -21.14
N LEU A 105 18.04 -11.19 -19.96
CA LEU A 105 16.61 -11.28 -19.76
C LEU A 105 16.08 -9.89 -19.42
N GLU A 106 15.24 -9.34 -20.29
CA GLU A 106 14.58 -8.05 -20.09
C GLU A 106 13.13 -8.26 -19.62
N LEU A 107 12.81 -7.64 -18.50
CA LEU A 107 11.49 -7.61 -17.89
C LEU A 107 10.90 -6.23 -18.15
N LEU A 108 9.69 -6.19 -18.68
CA LEU A 108 8.91 -4.97 -18.81
C LEU A 108 7.54 -5.18 -18.19
N TRP A 109 7.05 -4.22 -17.42
CA TRP A 109 5.71 -4.32 -16.83
C TRP A 109 4.91 -3.03 -16.98
N GLU A 110 3.59 -3.17 -17.02
CA GLU A 110 2.68 -2.04 -17.08
C GLU A 110 2.30 -1.53 -15.68
N ASN A 111 1.97 -0.25 -15.58
CA ASN A 111 1.43 0.34 -14.35
C ASN A 111 0.02 -0.24 -14.06
N PRO A 112 -0.20 -0.93 -12.93
CA PRO A 112 -1.49 -1.53 -12.59
C PRO A 112 -2.53 -0.50 -12.14
N VAL A 113 -2.13 0.74 -11.86
CA VAL A 113 -3.01 1.79 -11.32
C VAL A 113 -2.98 3.01 -12.23
N GLU A 114 -3.96 3.11 -13.14
CA GLU A 114 -4.06 4.21 -14.11
C GLU A 114 -4.15 5.60 -13.46
N ARG A 115 -4.84 5.71 -12.32
CA ARG A 115 -5.03 6.98 -11.59
C ARG A 115 -3.76 7.50 -10.91
N LEU A 116 -2.78 6.64 -10.68
CA LEU A 116 -1.49 7.03 -10.09
C LEU A 116 -0.46 7.17 -11.22
N PRO A 117 0.14 8.35 -11.40
CA PRO A 117 1.21 8.51 -12.37
C PRO A 117 2.36 7.55 -12.07
N GLY A 118 2.95 6.95 -13.11
CA GLY A 118 4.02 5.96 -12.94
C GLY A 118 5.25 6.48 -12.19
N TYR A 119 5.52 7.79 -12.26
CA TYR A 119 6.60 8.43 -11.51
C TYR A 119 6.35 8.53 -9.99
N CYS A 120 5.14 8.21 -9.52
CA CYS A 120 4.81 8.10 -8.10
C CYS A 120 5.01 6.67 -7.56
N LEU A 121 5.42 5.72 -8.40
CA LEU A 121 5.51 4.31 -8.05
C LEU A 121 6.95 3.86 -7.87
N GLU A 122 7.14 3.00 -6.88
CA GLU A 122 8.35 2.24 -6.66
C GLU A 122 8.00 0.75 -6.82
N TRP A 123 8.95 -0.01 -7.36
CA TRP A 123 8.76 -1.40 -7.72
C TRP A 123 9.72 -2.28 -6.93
N GLU A 124 9.21 -3.42 -6.52
CA GLU A 124 9.97 -4.53 -5.95
C GLU A 124 9.85 -5.71 -6.92
N VAL A 125 10.99 -6.17 -7.43
CA VAL A 125 11.07 -7.34 -8.30
C VAL A 125 11.77 -8.44 -7.54
N GLU A 126 11.01 -9.46 -7.18
CA GLU A 126 11.54 -10.69 -6.60
C GLU A 126 11.87 -11.68 -7.72
N HIS A 127 13.06 -12.25 -7.69
CA HIS A 127 13.47 -13.27 -8.65
C HIS A 127 14.18 -14.43 -7.95
N THR A 128 14.07 -15.61 -8.56
CA THR A 128 14.80 -16.80 -8.16
C THR A 128 15.72 -17.24 -9.30
N GLN A 129 16.98 -17.50 -8.99
CA GLN A 129 17.96 -17.95 -9.97
C GLN A 129 18.67 -19.20 -9.47
N ASP A 130 18.74 -20.23 -10.30
CA ASP A 130 19.48 -21.44 -9.96
C ASP A 130 20.98 -21.19 -10.05
N LYS A 131 21.69 -21.57 -8.99
CA LYS A 131 23.15 -21.55 -8.95
C LYS A 131 23.72 -22.83 -9.56
N PRO A 132 24.99 -22.80 -10.00
CA PRO A 132 25.66 -23.98 -10.54
C PRO A 132 25.73 -25.17 -9.57
N ASP A 133 25.65 -24.91 -8.25
CA ASP A 133 25.65 -25.93 -7.20
C ASP A 133 24.28 -26.59 -6.98
N GLY A 134 23.27 -26.24 -7.77
CA GLY A 134 21.90 -26.74 -7.65
C GLY A 134 21.07 -26.08 -6.54
N THR A 135 21.62 -25.07 -5.84
CA THR A 135 20.86 -24.26 -4.88
C THR A 135 20.25 -23.05 -5.56
N THR A 136 19.13 -22.54 -5.04
CA THR A 136 18.46 -21.37 -5.60
C THR A 136 18.87 -20.10 -4.85
N MET A 137 19.17 -19.03 -5.58
CA MET A 137 19.38 -17.68 -5.06
C MET A 137 18.08 -16.89 -5.16
N LEU A 138 17.59 -16.39 -4.03
CA LEU A 138 16.54 -15.37 -4.02
C LEU A 138 17.20 -13.98 -4.11
N GLY A 139 16.70 -13.15 -5.02
CA GLY A 139 17.09 -11.75 -5.13
C GLY A 139 15.86 -10.85 -5.10
N VAL A 140 16.03 -9.67 -4.49
CA VAL A 140 15.02 -8.62 -4.42
C VAL A 140 15.66 -7.35 -4.97
N ILE A 141 15.02 -6.75 -5.97
CA ILE A 141 15.49 -5.53 -6.62
C ILE A 141 14.44 -4.44 -6.45
N HIS A 142 14.86 -3.29 -5.94
CA HIS A 142 14.04 -2.09 -5.87
C HIS A 142 14.39 -1.14 -7.02
N THR A 143 13.38 -0.66 -7.75
CA THR A 143 13.56 0.27 -8.87
C THR A 143 12.36 1.20 -9.04
N THR A 144 12.57 2.36 -9.66
CA THR A 144 11.50 3.28 -10.08
C THR A 144 11.16 3.14 -11.57
N GLN A 145 11.93 2.33 -12.30
CA GLN A 145 11.70 2.07 -13.71
C GLN A 145 10.73 0.90 -13.89
N THR A 146 10.00 0.88 -15.00
CA THR A 146 9.11 -0.22 -15.38
C THR A 146 9.81 -1.27 -16.27
N THR A 147 11.14 -1.21 -16.32
CA THR A 147 11.98 -2.08 -17.11
C THR A 147 13.16 -2.55 -16.27
N LEU A 148 13.52 -3.81 -16.35
CA LEU A 148 14.69 -4.36 -15.65
C LEU A 148 15.41 -5.35 -16.56
N LYS A 149 16.74 -5.24 -16.61
CA LYS A 149 17.59 -6.23 -17.27
C LYS A 149 18.26 -7.10 -16.22
N LEU A 150 18.02 -8.40 -16.28
CA LEU A 150 18.68 -9.39 -15.46
C LEU A 150 19.81 -10.03 -16.28
N LEU A 151 21.00 -10.01 -15.70
CA LEU A 151 22.14 -10.73 -16.23
C LEU A 151 21.92 -12.23 -16.00
N PRO A 152 22.07 -13.07 -17.05
CA PRO A 152 22.15 -14.51 -16.84
C PRO A 152 23.35 -14.81 -15.93
N THR A 153 23.19 -15.72 -14.97
CA THR A 153 24.33 -16.43 -14.43
C THR A 153 24.94 -17.20 -15.59
N LEU A 154 26.06 -16.70 -16.11
CA LEU A 154 26.89 -17.46 -17.03
C LEU A 154 27.32 -18.74 -16.29
N SER A 155 26.64 -19.86 -16.52
CA SER A 155 27.28 -21.15 -16.28
C SER A 155 28.34 -21.25 -17.36
N GLU A 156 29.61 -21.18 -16.99
CA GLU A 156 30.72 -21.36 -17.95
C GLU A 156 30.68 -22.73 -18.67
N ASP A 157 29.82 -23.67 -18.26
CA ASP A 157 29.65 -24.94 -18.95
C ASP A 157 28.21 -25.15 -19.47
N ARG A 158 27.87 -24.54 -20.61
CA ARG A 158 26.82 -25.10 -21.48
C ARG A 158 27.44 -26.19 -22.35
N ASN A 159 27.60 -27.39 -21.79
CA ASN A 159 27.92 -28.58 -22.59
C ASN A 159 26.66 -29.03 -23.35
N CYS A 160 26.49 -28.49 -24.55
CA CYS A 160 25.55 -29.05 -25.53
C CYS A 160 26.11 -30.38 -26.03
N TYR A 161 25.66 -31.50 -25.47
CA TYR A 161 25.95 -32.81 -26.02
C TYR A 161 25.18 -32.99 -27.34
N LYS A 162 25.93 -33.27 -28.42
CA LYS A 162 25.41 -33.67 -29.74
C LYS A 162 24.91 -35.10 -29.74
#